data_AF-A0AAV4Y0Z1-F1
#
_entry.id   AF-A0AAV4Y0Z1-F1
#
_cell.length_a   1.000
_cell.length_b   1.000
_cell.length_c   1.000
_cell.angle_alpha   90.00
_cell.angle_beta   90.00
_cell.angle_gamma   90.00
#
_symmetry.space_group_name_H-M   'P 1'
#
loop_
_entity.id
_entity.type
_entity.pdbx_description
1 polymer ?
#
loop_
_entity_poly.entity_id
_entity_poly.type
_entity_poly.pdbx_seq_one_letter_code
_entity_poly.pdbx_strand_id
1 'polypeptide(L)'
;MRNILGGLLRNALAMIAYHWGKEQSNWDVICFREYIKDGKRFYDQSIIISCEMNLKEAPEGCPDVLGWEKYKSKLAPRKVDMSSNMDPTKLADAAVDLNLKLMRWRLAPDVDLETIKSTRCLLFGAGTLGCNVARVAGGIRKITFIDNSHVSYSNPVRQTLFEFKDCLQGGKPKALAAAEALKNIFPGVEAEGKILNIPMPGHSISENMLDQVSSDVKQIEELIDSHDVIFLLTDTRESRWLPTMLGAYKEKIVMNAALGYDTFLVMRHGFRESDHKGSGDPLSTLNDGSELGCYFCNDVVAPGNSVTDRTLDQQCTVTRPGVSYIASALVVEIMISILQHPKKALAPATVSDPSTLNSDSDFLTPLGVIPHQIRGYMDKFQTVPFISKLHNRCTACSANVLEEYKNDGFDFILKVLNDSSYLEEITGLSKLMDSIAEDEVLAFSDDEDF
;
A
#
# COMPACT_ATOMS: atom_id res chain seq x y z
N MET A 1 47.26 17.18 -36.54
CA MET A 1 46.12 16.39 -37.06
C MET A 1 46.63 15.03 -37.50
N ARG A 2 45.97 13.94 -37.09
CA ARG A 2 46.47 12.59 -37.39
C ARG A 2 46.15 12.25 -38.84
N ASN A 3 47.18 11.93 -39.65
CA ASN A 3 47.07 11.40 -41.01
C ASN A 3 46.52 9.95 -41.00
N ILE A 4 45.41 9.70 -40.30
CA ILE A 4 44.77 8.39 -40.24
C ILE A 4 43.72 8.35 -41.34
N LEU A 5 43.83 7.37 -42.23
CA LEU A 5 42.91 7.13 -43.33
C LEU A 5 41.76 6.24 -42.88
N GLY A 6 40.59 6.44 -43.49
CA GLY A 6 39.43 5.58 -43.25
C GLY A 6 39.68 4.16 -43.76
N GLY A 7 39.18 3.15 -43.05
CA GLY A 7 39.35 1.74 -43.42
C GLY A 7 38.76 1.39 -44.80
N LEU A 8 37.74 2.14 -45.24
CA LEU A 8 37.07 1.95 -46.55
C LEU A 8 37.97 2.22 -47.75
N LEU A 9 39.06 3.00 -47.60
CA LEU A 9 40.01 3.26 -48.68
C LEU A 9 40.62 1.96 -49.24
N ARG A 10 40.81 0.95 -48.37
CA ARG A 10 41.32 -0.37 -48.77
C ARG A 10 40.44 -1.03 -49.82
N ASN A 11 39.12 -0.86 -49.73
CA ASN A 11 38.16 -1.47 -50.67
C ASN A 11 38.28 -0.82 -52.05
N ALA A 12 38.39 0.51 -52.10
CA ALA A 12 38.58 1.25 -53.35
C ALA A 12 39.93 0.93 -54.00
N LEU A 13 41.00 0.87 -53.21
CA LEU A 13 42.33 0.48 -53.70
C LEU A 13 42.36 -0.97 -54.19
N ALA A 14 41.69 -1.90 -53.50
CA ALA A 14 41.59 -3.29 -53.94
C ALA A 14 40.85 -3.42 -55.28
N MET A 15 39.74 -2.68 -55.47
CA MET A 15 39.03 -2.60 -56.75
C MET A 15 39.95 -2.05 -57.85
N ILE A 16 40.65 -0.95 -57.60
CA ILE A 16 41.53 -0.31 -58.57
C ILE A 16 42.68 -1.26 -58.97
N ALA A 17 43.32 -1.88 -57.98
CA ALA A 17 44.41 -2.83 -58.20
C ALA A 17 43.96 -4.05 -59.01
N TYR A 18 42.74 -4.56 -58.78
CA TYR A 18 42.21 -5.72 -59.52
C TYR A 18 41.95 -5.41 -61.00
N HIS A 19 41.35 -4.26 -61.31
CA HIS A 19 40.97 -3.90 -62.68
C HIS A 19 42.11 -3.26 -63.48
N TRP A 20 42.89 -2.36 -62.87
CA TRP A 20 43.88 -1.52 -63.57
C TRP A 20 45.31 -1.66 -63.05
N GLY A 21 45.56 -2.50 -62.04
CA GLY A 21 46.89 -2.65 -61.45
C GLY A 21 47.95 -3.23 -62.39
N LYS A 22 47.56 -3.86 -63.50
CA LYS A 22 48.48 -4.34 -64.55
C LYS A 22 48.92 -3.24 -65.51
N GLU A 23 48.12 -2.19 -65.67
CA GLU A 23 48.34 -1.10 -66.63
C GLU A 23 49.06 0.08 -65.97
N GLN A 24 48.78 0.34 -64.69
CA GLN A 24 49.32 1.48 -63.97
C GLN A 24 49.65 1.10 -62.53
N SER A 25 50.91 1.29 -62.15
CA SER A 25 51.41 1.01 -60.80
C SER A 25 51.28 2.20 -59.84
N ASN A 26 51.41 3.44 -60.33
CA ASN A 26 51.41 4.63 -59.47
C ASN A 26 50.09 5.40 -59.54
N TRP A 27 49.48 5.68 -58.39
CA TRP A 27 48.19 6.35 -58.27
C TRP A 27 48.23 7.47 -57.23
N ASP A 28 47.71 8.64 -57.58
CA ASP A 28 47.47 9.72 -56.62
C ASP A 28 46.03 9.67 -56.12
N VAL A 29 45.86 9.47 -54.82
CA VAL A 29 44.57 9.33 -54.15
C VAL A 29 44.25 10.60 -53.37
N ILE A 30 43.18 11.28 -53.75
CA ILE A 30 42.65 12.43 -53.03
C ILE A 30 41.72 11.93 -51.91
N CYS A 31 42.17 12.03 -50.66
CA CYS A 31 41.36 11.76 -49.47
C CYS A 31 40.61 13.03 -49.07
N PHE A 32 39.50 13.30 -49.74
CA PHE A 32 38.67 14.47 -49.50
C PHE A 32 37.96 14.38 -48.13
N ARG A 33 38.01 15.47 -47.36
CA ARG A 33 37.33 15.60 -46.06
C ARG A 33 36.59 16.93 -46.00
N GLU A 34 35.30 16.85 -45.69
CA GLU A 34 34.45 18.01 -45.49
C GLU A 34 33.95 18.03 -44.05
N TYR A 35 33.98 19.21 -43.42
CA TYR A 35 33.28 19.43 -42.15
C TYR A 35 32.66 20.83 -42.13
N ILE A 36 31.62 20.97 -41.30
CA ILE A 36 30.89 22.22 -41.14
C ILE A 36 31.21 22.78 -39.75
N LYS A 37 31.65 24.04 -39.70
CA LYS A 37 31.83 24.79 -38.46
C LYS A 37 31.23 26.18 -38.63
N ASP A 38 30.39 26.60 -37.69
CA ASP A 38 29.71 27.90 -37.71
C ASP A 38 28.96 28.18 -39.04
N GLY A 39 28.31 27.15 -39.60
CA GLY A 39 27.56 27.24 -40.86
C GLY A 39 28.43 27.35 -42.12
N LYS A 40 29.77 27.34 -42.01
CA LYS A 40 30.71 27.36 -43.14
C LYS A 40 31.35 25.99 -43.36
N ARG A 41 31.57 25.65 -44.62
CA ARG A 41 32.23 24.40 -45.05
C ARG A 41 33.74 24.62 -45.12
N PHE A 42 34.49 23.65 -44.60
CA PHE A 42 35.95 23.64 -44.61
C PHE A 42 36.46 22.33 -45.22
N TYR A 43 37.60 22.42 -45.89
CA TYR A 43 38.23 21.30 -46.63
C TYR A 43 39.73 21.17 -46.34
N ASP A 44 40.26 21.96 -45.41
CA ASP A 44 41.68 22.07 -45.04
C ASP A 44 42.27 20.79 -44.44
N GLN A 45 41.42 19.80 -44.12
CA GLN A 45 41.84 18.47 -43.66
C GLN A 45 42.00 17.44 -44.79
N SER A 46 41.70 17.82 -46.04
CA SER A 46 41.89 16.94 -47.20
C SER A 46 43.37 16.74 -47.50
N ILE A 47 43.75 15.52 -47.88
CA ILE A 47 45.14 15.16 -48.19
C ILE A 47 45.23 14.37 -49.49
N ILE A 48 46.37 14.45 -50.17
CA ILE A 48 46.70 13.65 -51.34
C ILE A 48 47.77 12.64 -50.93
N ILE A 49 47.60 11.39 -51.32
CA ILE A 49 48.57 10.32 -51.06
C ILE A 49 48.86 9.62 -52.36
N SER A 50 50.14 9.52 -52.70
CA SER A 50 50.61 8.68 -53.80
C SER A 50 50.79 7.26 -53.29
N CYS A 51 50.16 6.29 -53.95
CA CYS A 51 50.32 4.87 -53.67
C CYS A 51 50.86 4.13 -54.90
N GLU A 52 51.81 3.23 -54.64
CA GLU A 52 52.32 2.29 -55.64
C GLU A 52 51.66 0.93 -55.40
N MET A 53 50.96 0.42 -56.41
CA MET A 53 50.23 -0.85 -56.40
C MET A 53 50.87 -1.79 -57.43
N ASN A 54 51.68 -2.73 -56.94
CA ASN A 54 52.37 -3.71 -57.79
C ASN A 54 51.65 -5.08 -57.74
N LEU A 55 50.56 -5.21 -58.49
CA LEU A 55 49.80 -6.47 -58.57
C LEU A 55 50.22 -7.27 -59.82
N LYS A 56 51.05 -8.30 -59.65
CA LYS A 56 51.52 -9.16 -60.75
C LYS A 56 50.47 -10.21 -61.16
N GLU A 57 49.80 -10.80 -60.17
CA GLU A 57 48.72 -11.78 -60.33
C GLU A 57 47.59 -11.45 -59.34
N ALA A 58 46.34 -11.73 -59.72
CA ALA A 58 45.20 -11.52 -58.83
C ALA A 58 45.20 -12.62 -57.75
N PRO A 59 45.01 -12.28 -56.46
CA PRO A 59 44.98 -13.29 -55.40
C PRO A 59 43.80 -14.26 -55.60
N GLU A 60 44.08 -15.56 -55.57
CA GLU A 60 43.06 -16.61 -55.57
C GLU A 60 42.46 -16.75 -54.16
N GLY A 61 41.27 -16.16 -53.93
CA GLY A 61 40.53 -16.32 -52.68
C GLY A 61 39.93 -15.02 -52.13
N CYS A 62 39.25 -15.12 -50.99
CA CYS A 62 38.70 -13.96 -50.28
C CYS A 62 39.80 -13.29 -49.44
N PRO A 63 40.01 -11.96 -49.54
CA PRO A 63 41.02 -11.25 -48.77
C PRO A 63 40.66 -11.18 -47.28
N ASP A 64 41.67 -10.94 -46.42
CA ASP A 64 41.47 -10.73 -44.98
C ASP A 64 40.49 -9.58 -44.70
N VAL A 65 39.37 -9.90 -44.06
CA VAL A 65 38.33 -8.92 -43.73
C VAL A 65 38.58 -8.32 -42.34
N LEU A 66 38.64 -7.00 -42.29
CA LEU A 66 38.68 -6.20 -41.06
C LEU A 66 37.49 -5.23 -41.08
N GLY A 67 36.99 -4.85 -39.91
CA GLY A 67 35.85 -3.93 -39.85
C GLY A 67 35.03 -3.98 -38.56
N TRP A 68 35.27 -4.96 -37.70
CA TRP A 68 34.67 -5.01 -36.37
C TRP A 68 34.96 -3.73 -35.59
N GLU A 69 33.90 -3.01 -35.25
CA GLU A 69 34.00 -1.81 -34.43
C GLU A 69 34.48 -2.21 -33.02
N LYS A 70 35.42 -1.43 -32.48
CA LYS A 70 35.90 -1.66 -31.11
C LYS A 70 34.89 -1.13 -30.10
N TYR A 71 34.68 -1.90 -29.03
CA TYR A 71 34.04 -1.45 -27.80
C TYR A 71 35.10 -1.37 -26.70
N LYS A 72 35.24 -0.21 -26.04
CA LYS A 72 36.29 0.06 -25.03
C LYS A 72 37.69 -0.41 -25.48
N SER A 73 38.05 -0.06 -26.73
CA SER A 73 39.32 -0.41 -27.38
C SER A 73 39.57 -1.90 -27.65
N LYS A 74 38.60 -2.78 -27.42
CA LYS A 74 38.66 -4.22 -27.72
C LYS A 74 37.66 -4.60 -28.82
N LEU A 75 37.95 -5.66 -29.58
CA LEU A 75 36.99 -6.25 -30.51
C LEU A 75 35.99 -7.07 -29.68
N ALA A 76 34.91 -6.43 -29.28
CA ALA A 76 33.88 -7.01 -28.43
C ALA A 76 32.51 -6.45 -28.83
N PRO A 77 31.43 -7.24 -28.70
CA PRO A 77 30.09 -6.78 -28.98
C PRO A 77 29.67 -5.67 -28.00
N ARG A 78 28.84 -4.74 -28.47
CA ARG A 78 28.17 -3.74 -27.62
C ARG A 78 26.86 -4.32 -27.11
N LYS A 79 26.72 -4.41 -25.80
CA LYS A 79 25.45 -4.75 -25.15
C LYS A 79 24.88 -3.49 -24.51
N VAL A 80 23.63 -3.19 -24.81
CA VAL A 80 22.88 -2.05 -24.25
C VAL A 80 21.58 -2.60 -23.66
N ASP A 81 21.27 -2.22 -22.43
CA ASP A 81 19.98 -2.49 -21.82
C ASP A 81 19.00 -1.37 -22.20
N MET A 82 17.98 -1.72 -22.98
CA MET A 82 16.94 -0.80 -23.43
C MET A 82 15.64 -0.96 -22.64
N SER A 83 15.62 -1.79 -21.60
CA SER A 83 14.40 -2.12 -20.85
C SER A 83 13.73 -0.87 -20.28
N SER A 84 14.46 0.14 -19.82
CA SER A 84 13.87 1.40 -19.34
C SER A 84 13.02 2.14 -20.37
N ASN A 85 13.20 1.88 -21.67
CA ASN A 85 12.48 2.54 -22.77
C ASN A 85 11.60 1.57 -23.58
N MET A 86 11.78 0.26 -23.43
CA MET A 86 11.13 -0.75 -24.26
C MET A 86 10.36 -1.81 -23.48
N ASP A 87 10.62 -1.97 -22.17
CA ASP A 87 9.89 -2.90 -21.31
C ASP A 87 8.58 -2.23 -20.84
N PRO A 88 7.40 -2.70 -21.27
CA PRO A 88 6.12 -2.09 -20.90
C PRO A 88 5.89 -2.03 -19.39
N THR A 89 6.41 -3.00 -18.63
CA THR A 89 6.28 -3.05 -17.17
C THR A 89 7.06 -1.91 -16.53
N LYS A 90 8.31 -1.68 -16.97
CA LYS A 90 9.14 -0.57 -16.46
C LYS A 90 8.59 0.78 -16.90
N LEU A 91 8.05 0.86 -18.12
CA LEU A 91 7.40 2.09 -18.61
C LEU A 91 6.15 2.42 -17.78
N ALA A 92 5.34 1.43 -17.43
CA ALA A 92 4.18 1.62 -16.56
C ALA A 92 4.58 2.08 -15.15
N ASP A 93 5.59 1.46 -14.53
CA ASP A 93 6.10 1.89 -13.21
C ASP A 93 6.64 3.32 -13.25
N ALA A 94 7.43 3.66 -14.27
CA ALA A 94 7.93 5.02 -14.45
C ALA A 94 6.80 6.06 -14.66
N ALA A 95 5.74 5.69 -15.39
CA ALA A 95 4.60 6.57 -15.62
C ALA A 95 3.78 6.84 -14.35
N VAL A 96 3.55 5.81 -13.52
CA VAL A 96 2.89 5.95 -12.21
C VAL A 96 3.72 6.84 -11.28
N ASP A 97 5.02 6.58 -11.16
CA ASP A 97 5.92 7.39 -10.34
C ASP A 97 5.98 8.84 -10.81
N LEU A 98 5.96 9.07 -12.12
CA LEU A 98 5.94 10.43 -12.68
C LEU A 98 4.66 11.18 -12.29
N ASN A 99 3.50 10.54 -12.28
CA ASN A 99 2.24 11.19 -11.88
C ASN A 99 2.31 11.69 -10.42
N LEU A 100 2.80 10.86 -9.50
CA LEU A 100 2.98 11.25 -8.10
C LEU A 100 4.04 12.35 -7.94
N LYS A 101 5.15 12.27 -8.69
CA LYS A 101 6.17 13.34 -8.71
C LYS A 101 5.62 14.66 -9.22
N LEU A 102 4.72 14.65 -10.21
CA LEU A 102 4.08 15.85 -10.72
C LEU A 102 3.17 16.50 -9.66
N MET A 103 2.43 15.71 -8.87
CA MET A 103 1.67 16.22 -7.73
C MET A 103 2.59 16.93 -6.73
N ARG A 104 3.70 16.27 -6.34
CA ARG A 104 4.69 16.85 -5.44
C ARG A 104 5.27 18.16 -5.99
N TRP A 105 5.78 18.16 -7.22
CA TRP A 105 6.45 19.34 -7.79
C TRP A 105 5.52 20.52 -8.03
N ARG A 106 4.25 20.28 -8.32
CA ARG A 106 3.30 21.35 -8.70
C ARG A 106 2.45 21.85 -7.54
N LEU A 107 2.09 20.98 -6.60
CA LEU A 107 1.05 21.27 -5.60
C LEU A 107 1.55 21.13 -4.17
N ALA A 108 2.34 20.09 -3.86
CA ALA A 108 2.73 19.77 -2.49
C ALA A 108 4.22 19.35 -2.41
N PRO A 109 5.16 20.30 -2.45
CA PRO A 109 6.60 20.03 -2.60
C PRO A 109 7.21 19.20 -1.45
N ASP A 110 6.64 19.34 -0.26
CA ASP A 110 7.11 18.72 0.97
C ASP A 110 6.57 17.30 1.19
N VAL A 111 5.71 16.79 0.29
CA VAL A 111 5.22 15.42 0.36
C VAL A 111 6.35 14.42 0.08
N ASP A 112 6.56 13.52 1.03
CA ASP A 112 7.45 12.38 0.94
C ASP A 112 6.75 11.18 0.26
N LEU A 113 6.99 11.08 -1.05
CA LEU A 113 6.50 9.99 -1.89
C LEU A 113 7.20 8.66 -1.63
N GLU A 114 8.44 8.66 -1.15
CA GLU A 114 9.19 7.42 -0.92
C GLU A 114 8.66 6.68 0.31
N THR A 115 8.27 7.42 1.36
CA THR A 115 7.58 6.83 2.51
C THR A 115 6.25 6.19 2.09
N ILE A 116 5.44 6.86 1.26
CA ILE A 116 4.19 6.28 0.74
C ILE A 116 4.48 5.01 -0.08
N LYS A 117 5.45 5.07 -0.99
CA LYS A 117 5.78 3.98 -1.91
C LYS A 117 6.27 2.72 -1.17
N SER A 118 7.11 2.91 -0.15
CA SER A 118 7.76 1.83 0.61
C SER A 118 6.90 1.24 1.73
N THR A 119 5.81 1.91 2.11
CA THR A 119 4.89 1.42 3.15
C THR A 119 4.28 0.08 2.76
N ARG A 120 4.22 -0.86 3.70
CA ARG A 120 3.63 -2.18 3.51
C ARG A 120 2.27 -2.23 4.19
N CYS A 121 1.22 -2.48 3.42
CA CYS A 121 -0.16 -2.52 3.92
C CYS A 121 -0.69 -3.94 4.01
N LEU A 122 -1.24 -4.29 5.17
CA LEU A 122 -2.00 -5.53 5.39
C LEU A 122 -3.48 -5.21 5.45
N LEU A 123 -4.28 -5.85 4.60
CA LEU A 123 -5.72 -5.61 4.47
C LEU A 123 -6.49 -6.84 4.99
N PHE A 124 -7.11 -6.69 6.16
CA PHE A 124 -8.06 -7.67 6.69
C PHE A 124 -9.41 -7.50 5.98
N GLY A 125 -9.67 -8.38 5.02
CA GLY A 125 -10.86 -8.38 4.17
C GLY A 125 -10.54 -8.00 2.72
N ALA A 126 -10.96 -8.86 1.78
CA ALA A 126 -10.91 -8.63 0.33
C ALA A 126 -12.34 -8.39 -0.23
N GLY A 127 -13.22 -7.82 0.60
CA GLY A 127 -14.59 -7.46 0.23
C GLY A 127 -14.69 -6.11 -0.50
N THR A 128 -15.84 -5.45 -0.36
CA THR A 128 -16.14 -4.14 -1.00
C THR A 128 -15.09 -3.08 -0.60
N LEU A 129 -14.83 -2.95 0.71
CA LEU A 129 -13.81 -2.03 1.23
C LEU A 129 -12.40 -2.44 0.81
N GLY A 130 -12.02 -3.71 0.99
CA GLY A 130 -10.70 -4.23 0.62
C GLY A 130 -10.32 -3.93 -0.83
N CYS A 131 -11.24 -4.19 -1.75
CA CYS A 131 -11.04 -3.89 -3.17
C CYS A 131 -10.83 -2.39 -3.41
N ASN A 132 -11.70 -1.55 -2.85
CA ASN A 132 -11.66 -0.11 -3.08
C ASN A 132 -10.44 0.55 -2.44
N VAL A 133 -10.10 0.20 -1.19
CA VAL A 133 -8.89 0.67 -0.49
C VAL A 133 -7.65 0.33 -1.32
N ALA A 134 -7.54 -0.91 -1.77
CA ALA A 134 -6.39 -1.34 -2.57
C ALA A 134 -6.26 -0.60 -3.91
N ARG A 135 -7.38 -0.25 -4.56
CA ARG A 135 -7.36 0.54 -5.80
C ARG A 135 -6.98 2.00 -5.57
N VAL A 136 -7.43 2.60 -4.47
CA VAL A 136 -7.13 4.01 -4.14
C VAL A 136 -5.70 4.15 -3.61
N ALA A 137 -5.16 3.11 -2.96
CA ALA A 137 -3.78 3.04 -2.48
C ALA A 137 -2.72 2.88 -3.60
N GLY A 138 -2.97 3.35 -4.83
CA GLY A 138 -2.13 3.11 -6.01
C GLY A 138 -0.68 3.62 -5.95
N GLY A 139 -0.35 4.47 -4.96
CA GLY A 139 1.03 4.87 -4.67
C GLY A 139 1.82 3.83 -3.87
N ILE A 140 1.16 2.93 -3.16
CA ILE A 140 1.76 1.89 -2.31
C ILE A 140 2.17 0.69 -3.16
N ARG A 141 3.36 0.14 -2.91
CA ARG A 141 3.89 -0.99 -3.68
C ARG A 141 3.62 -2.35 -3.05
N LYS A 142 3.50 -2.47 -1.72
CA LYS A 142 3.31 -3.76 -1.05
C LYS A 142 1.96 -3.84 -0.36
N ILE A 143 1.09 -4.72 -0.86
CA ILE A 143 -0.28 -4.93 -0.35
C ILE A 143 -0.51 -6.43 -0.15
N THR A 144 -0.85 -6.83 1.06
CA THR A 144 -1.22 -8.22 1.37
C THR A 144 -2.68 -8.28 1.81
N PHE A 145 -3.47 -9.14 1.18
CA PHE A 145 -4.87 -9.39 1.56
C PHE A 145 -4.99 -10.61 2.47
N ILE A 146 -5.86 -10.53 3.47
CA ILE A 146 -6.33 -11.66 4.27
C ILE A 146 -7.84 -11.82 4.04
N ASP A 147 -8.28 -12.97 3.52
CA ASP A 147 -9.70 -13.31 3.37
C ASP A 147 -9.85 -14.83 3.16
N ASN A 148 -10.81 -15.46 3.84
CA ASN A 148 -11.08 -16.90 3.73
C ASN A 148 -12.24 -17.25 2.77
N SER A 149 -12.92 -16.24 2.21
CA SER A 149 -14.10 -16.44 1.40
C SER A 149 -13.80 -16.55 -0.11
N HIS A 150 -14.80 -16.97 -0.87
CA HIS A 150 -14.74 -17.13 -2.32
C HIS A 150 -15.57 -16.05 -3.03
N VAL A 151 -15.18 -15.71 -4.26
CA VAL A 151 -15.91 -14.76 -5.10
C VAL A 151 -17.25 -15.38 -5.52
N SER A 152 -18.34 -14.67 -5.25
CA SER A 152 -19.71 -15.06 -5.61
C SER A 152 -20.29 -14.16 -6.69
N TYR A 153 -21.32 -14.62 -7.42
CA TYR A 153 -21.93 -13.88 -8.54
C TYR A 153 -22.38 -12.45 -8.22
N SER A 154 -22.76 -12.17 -6.96
CA SER A 154 -23.18 -10.83 -6.55
C SER A 154 -22.00 -9.88 -6.30
N ASN A 155 -20.77 -10.39 -6.20
CA ASN A 155 -19.59 -9.62 -5.79
C ASN A 155 -19.07 -8.63 -6.84
N PRO A 156 -18.89 -8.99 -8.13
CA PRO A 156 -18.21 -8.12 -9.10
C PRO A 156 -18.78 -6.71 -9.23
N VAL A 157 -20.09 -6.53 -9.04
CA VAL A 157 -20.74 -5.21 -9.15
C VAL A 157 -20.42 -4.27 -7.98
N ARG A 158 -19.91 -4.78 -6.87
CA ARG A 158 -19.55 -3.99 -5.66
C ARG A 158 -18.09 -4.15 -5.23
N GLN A 159 -17.42 -5.21 -5.64
CA GLN A 159 -16.05 -5.55 -5.28
C GLN A 159 -15.17 -5.35 -6.53
N THR A 160 -14.53 -4.18 -6.59
CA THR A 160 -13.94 -3.63 -7.83
C THR A 160 -12.70 -4.36 -8.37
N LEU A 161 -12.25 -5.43 -7.73
CA LEU A 161 -11.14 -6.27 -8.18
C LEU A 161 -11.59 -7.60 -8.78
N PHE A 162 -12.89 -7.93 -8.76
CA PHE A 162 -13.39 -9.21 -9.26
C PHE A 162 -14.20 -9.03 -10.53
N GLU A 163 -14.03 -9.97 -11.47
CA GLU A 163 -14.82 -10.06 -12.69
C GLU A 163 -15.79 -11.25 -12.63
N PHE A 164 -16.75 -11.29 -13.56
CA PHE A 164 -17.68 -12.42 -13.68
C PHE A 164 -16.98 -13.79 -13.78
N LYS A 165 -15.85 -13.84 -14.49
CA LYS A 165 -15.07 -15.08 -14.66
C LYS A 165 -14.55 -15.64 -13.33
N ASP A 166 -14.31 -14.79 -12.34
CA ASP A 166 -13.78 -15.20 -11.04
C ASP A 166 -14.87 -15.85 -10.17
N CYS A 167 -16.15 -15.74 -10.53
CA CYS A 167 -17.28 -16.41 -9.87
C CYS A 167 -17.50 -17.86 -10.36
N LEU A 168 -16.89 -18.25 -11.48
CA LEU A 168 -17.11 -19.54 -12.11
C LEU A 168 -16.47 -20.67 -11.28
N GLN A 169 -16.94 -21.90 -11.46
CA GLN A 169 -16.37 -23.10 -10.84
C GLN A 169 -16.32 -23.07 -9.29
N GLY A 170 -17.33 -22.46 -8.67
CA GLY A 170 -17.40 -22.31 -7.21
C GLY A 170 -16.74 -21.03 -6.68
N GLY A 171 -16.20 -20.20 -7.57
CA GLY A 171 -15.55 -18.94 -7.23
C GLY A 171 -14.07 -19.12 -6.91
N LYS A 172 -13.25 -18.13 -7.27
CA LYS A 172 -11.86 -18.07 -6.82
C LYS A 172 -11.79 -17.64 -5.35
N PRO A 173 -10.76 -18.05 -4.59
CA PRO A 173 -10.48 -17.49 -3.27
C PRO A 173 -10.24 -15.98 -3.37
N LYS A 174 -10.97 -15.17 -2.59
CA LYS A 174 -10.98 -13.70 -2.75
C LYS A 174 -9.61 -13.07 -2.54
N ALA A 175 -8.87 -13.48 -1.51
CA ALA A 175 -7.55 -12.92 -1.22
C ALA A 175 -6.58 -13.10 -2.40
N LEU A 176 -6.58 -14.29 -3.01
CA LEU A 176 -5.73 -14.60 -4.15
C LEU A 176 -6.18 -13.86 -5.42
N ALA A 177 -7.50 -13.85 -5.68
CA ALA A 177 -8.07 -13.15 -6.84
C ALA A 177 -7.82 -11.63 -6.76
N ALA A 178 -7.89 -11.02 -5.57
CA ALA A 178 -7.65 -9.60 -5.38
C ALA A 178 -6.18 -9.25 -5.66
N ALA A 179 -5.25 -10.06 -5.18
CA ALA A 179 -3.82 -9.89 -5.45
C ALA A 179 -3.48 -10.06 -6.94
N GLU A 180 -4.08 -11.05 -7.61
CA GLU A 180 -3.95 -11.25 -9.05
C GLU A 180 -4.48 -10.03 -9.83
N ALA A 181 -5.66 -9.53 -9.46
CA ALA A 181 -6.28 -8.37 -10.10
C ALA A 181 -5.43 -7.10 -9.95
N LEU A 182 -4.85 -6.84 -8.77
CA LEU A 182 -3.94 -5.70 -8.59
C LEU A 182 -2.71 -5.79 -9.50
N LYS A 183 -2.10 -6.96 -9.63
CA LYS A 183 -0.94 -7.16 -10.53
C LYS A 183 -1.33 -6.95 -12.00
N ASN A 184 -2.55 -7.32 -12.38
CA ASN A 184 -3.08 -7.06 -13.72
C ASN A 184 -3.33 -5.57 -13.97
N ILE A 185 -3.75 -4.82 -12.96
CA ILE A 185 -3.93 -3.36 -13.04
C ILE A 185 -2.58 -2.65 -13.13
N PHE A 186 -1.65 -3.01 -12.25
CA PHE A 186 -0.33 -2.40 -12.18
C PHE A 186 0.74 -3.46 -11.86
N PRO A 187 1.52 -3.91 -12.86
CA PRO A 187 2.52 -4.97 -12.67
C PRO A 187 3.65 -4.65 -11.69
N GLY A 188 3.86 -3.38 -11.34
CA GLY A 188 4.89 -2.96 -10.38
C GLY A 188 4.46 -3.15 -8.91
N VAL A 189 3.24 -3.60 -8.63
CA VAL A 189 2.77 -3.89 -7.27
C VAL A 189 3.22 -5.28 -6.80
N GLU A 190 3.76 -5.34 -5.59
CA GLU A 190 3.97 -6.56 -4.82
C GLU A 190 2.68 -6.89 -4.05
N ALA A 191 1.72 -7.52 -4.74
CA ALA A 191 0.47 -7.96 -4.13
C ALA A 191 0.50 -9.46 -3.73
N GLU A 192 0.06 -9.77 -2.51
CA GLU A 192 -0.11 -11.13 -2.01
C GLU A 192 -1.51 -11.37 -1.44
N GLY A 193 -1.98 -12.61 -1.49
CA GLY A 193 -3.23 -13.03 -0.86
C GLY A 193 -2.99 -14.21 0.07
N LYS A 194 -3.53 -14.16 1.29
CA LYS A 194 -3.48 -15.24 2.28
C LYS A 194 -4.91 -15.67 2.60
N ILE A 195 -5.17 -16.96 2.40
CA ILE A 195 -6.44 -17.57 2.77
C ILE A 195 -6.33 -17.96 4.25
N LEU A 196 -6.76 -17.05 5.13
CA LEU A 196 -6.71 -17.24 6.58
C LEU A 196 -8.06 -16.89 7.19
N ASN A 197 -8.49 -17.70 8.13
CA ASN A 197 -9.66 -17.40 8.94
C ASN A 197 -9.24 -16.43 10.06
N ILE A 198 -10.08 -15.42 10.33
CA ILE A 198 -9.85 -14.51 11.46
C ILE A 198 -10.72 -15.03 12.61
N PRO A 199 -10.14 -15.53 13.71
CA PRO A 199 -10.92 -16.02 14.84
C PRO A 199 -11.72 -14.88 15.48
N MET A 200 -12.99 -15.16 15.76
CA MET A 200 -13.97 -14.18 16.26
C MET A 200 -14.36 -14.51 17.70
N PRO A 201 -14.31 -13.54 18.63
CA PRO A 201 -14.82 -13.72 19.99
C PRO A 201 -16.24 -14.29 20.05
N GLY A 202 -16.52 -15.12 21.05
CA GLY A 202 -17.83 -15.76 21.25
C GLY A 202 -18.18 -16.89 20.27
N HIS A 203 -17.23 -17.33 19.44
CA HIS A 203 -17.38 -18.49 18.56
C HIS A 203 -16.49 -19.62 19.07
N SER A 204 -17.08 -20.51 19.88
CA SER A 204 -16.36 -21.60 20.54
C SER A 204 -15.65 -22.50 19.53
N ILE A 205 -14.40 -22.84 19.83
CA ILE A 205 -13.55 -23.66 18.98
C ILE A 205 -13.62 -25.11 19.46
N SER A 206 -14.03 -26.00 18.55
CA SER A 206 -13.99 -27.43 18.79
C SER A 206 -12.54 -27.95 18.81
N GLU A 207 -12.27 -29.00 19.60
CA GLU A 207 -10.91 -29.52 19.80
C GLU A 207 -10.18 -29.86 18.50
N ASN A 208 -10.90 -30.36 17.49
CA ASN A 208 -10.36 -30.71 16.18
C ASN A 208 -9.91 -29.50 15.33
N MET A 209 -10.30 -28.28 15.70
CA MET A 209 -9.96 -27.04 14.99
C MET A 209 -8.85 -26.25 15.68
N LEU A 210 -8.44 -26.63 16.88
CA LEU A 210 -7.46 -25.90 17.70
C LEU A 210 -6.12 -25.70 16.98
N ASP A 211 -5.59 -26.77 16.38
CA ASP A 211 -4.30 -26.70 15.66
C ASP A 211 -4.35 -25.75 14.46
N GLN A 212 -5.46 -25.76 13.73
CA GLN A 212 -5.67 -24.87 12.59
C GLN A 212 -5.77 -23.41 13.04
N VAL A 213 -6.57 -23.14 14.08
CA VAL A 213 -6.73 -21.79 14.62
C VAL A 213 -5.41 -21.26 15.19
N SER A 214 -4.65 -22.08 15.90
CA SER A 214 -3.32 -21.72 16.40
C SER A 214 -2.37 -21.35 15.26
N SER A 215 -2.36 -22.16 14.19
CA SER A 215 -1.60 -21.85 12.98
C SER A 215 -2.04 -20.54 12.31
N ASP A 216 -3.35 -20.31 12.19
CA ASP A 216 -3.90 -19.10 11.58
C ASP A 216 -3.54 -17.85 12.39
N VAL A 217 -3.69 -17.89 13.72
CA VAL A 217 -3.31 -16.78 14.62
C VAL A 217 -1.82 -16.48 14.50
N LYS A 218 -0.96 -17.51 14.51
CA LYS A 218 0.48 -17.32 14.34
C LYS A 218 0.82 -16.65 13.00
N GLN A 219 0.19 -17.09 11.91
CA GLN A 219 0.41 -16.45 10.60
C GLN A 219 -0.10 -15.01 10.58
N ILE A 220 -1.22 -14.72 11.24
CA ILE A 220 -1.73 -13.34 11.40
C ILE A 220 -0.72 -12.47 12.16
N GLU A 221 -0.15 -12.97 13.26
CA GLU A 221 0.87 -12.26 14.03
C GLU A 221 2.12 -11.95 13.19
N GLU A 222 2.63 -12.94 12.46
CA GLU A 222 3.78 -12.79 11.55
C GLU A 222 3.51 -11.76 10.45
N LEU A 223 2.30 -11.77 9.88
CA LEU A 223 1.89 -10.79 8.89
C LEU A 223 1.78 -9.38 9.50
N ILE A 224 1.22 -9.23 10.69
CA ILE A 224 1.16 -7.92 11.36
C ILE A 224 2.57 -7.40 11.63
N ASP A 225 3.49 -8.25 12.10
CA ASP A 225 4.89 -7.88 12.32
C ASP A 225 5.57 -7.41 11.02
N SER A 226 5.31 -8.09 9.91
CA SER A 226 5.94 -7.82 8.62
C SER A 226 5.33 -6.64 7.84
N HIS A 227 4.30 -5.97 8.36
CA HIS A 227 3.65 -4.83 7.70
C HIS A 227 3.68 -3.58 8.60
N ASP A 228 3.52 -2.41 7.98
CA ASP A 228 3.65 -1.11 8.65
C ASP A 228 2.27 -0.55 9.02
N VAL A 229 1.30 -0.72 8.13
CA VAL A 229 -0.08 -0.26 8.29
C VAL A 229 -1.06 -1.41 8.15
N ILE A 230 -1.99 -1.51 9.09
CA ILE A 230 -3.01 -2.55 9.16
C ILE A 230 -4.38 -1.94 8.88
N PHE A 231 -5.08 -2.43 7.86
CA PHE A 231 -6.43 -2.01 7.53
C PHE A 231 -7.45 -3.04 7.98
N LEU A 232 -8.43 -2.62 8.77
CA LEU A 232 -9.55 -3.41 9.26
C LEU A 232 -10.77 -3.12 8.38
N LEU A 233 -11.04 -4.02 7.43
CA LEU A 233 -12.02 -3.85 6.36
C LEU A 233 -13.01 -5.02 6.32
N THR A 234 -13.12 -5.75 7.44
CA THR A 234 -14.02 -6.89 7.60
C THR A 234 -15.46 -6.43 7.78
N ASP A 235 -16.38 -7.37 7.65
CA ASP A 235 -17.83 -7.15 7.66
C ASP A 235 -18.46 -7.31 9.05
N THR A 236 -17.74 -7.84 10.04
CA THR A 236 -18.27 -8.04 11.38
C THR A 236 -17.47 -7.29 12.43
N ARG A 237 -18.11 -6.97 13.54
CA ARG A 237 -17.45 -6.33 14.68
C ARG A 237 -16.43 -7.28 15.32
N GLU A 238 -16.76 -8.55 15.42
CA GLU A 238 -15.99 -9.58 16.12
C GLU A 238 -14.67 -9.86 15.39
N SER A 239 -14.70 -9.92 14.05
CA SER A 239 -13.50 -10.13 13.24
C SER A 239 -12.49 -8.97 13.32
N ARG A 240 -12.90 -7.80 13.79
CA ARG A 240 -11.99 -6.66 14.02
C ARG A 240 -11.22 -6.77 15.34
N TRP A 241 -11.68 -7.57 16.29
CA TRP A 241 -11.12 -7.60 17.65
C TRP A 241 -9.66 -8.05 17.66
N LEU A 242 -9.37 -9.24 17.13
CA LEU A 242 -8.02 -9.81 17.15
C LEU A 242 -6.99 -8.89 16.45
N PRO A 243 -7.24 -8.41 15.21
CA PRO A 243 -6.33 -7.46 14.56
C PRO A 243 -6.17 -6.14 15.30
N THR A 244 -7.22 -5.67 16.01
CA THR A 244 -7.14 -4.44 16.81
C THR A 244 -6.23 -4.63 18.01
N MET A 245 -6.42 -5.72 18.77
CA MET A 245 -5.60 -6.04 19.93
C MET A 245 -4.14 -6.25 19.53
N LEU A 246 -3.88 -7.07 18.50
CA LEU A 246 -2.53 -7.32 18.00
C LEU A 246 -1.87 -6.06 17.44
N GLY A 247 -2.62 -5.21 16.74
CA GLY A 247 -2.09 -3.94 16.23
C GLY A 247 -1.73 -2.96 17.35
N ALA A 248 -2.48 -2.95 18.44
CA ALA A 248 -2.14 -2.19 19.65
C ALA A 248 -0.91 -2.79 20.35
N TYR A 249 -0.86 -4.10 20.55
CA TYR A 249 0.25 -4.80 21.21
C TYR A 249 1.58 -4.69 20.45
N LYS A 250 1.53 -4.80 19.11
CA LYS A 250 2.70 -4.77 18.22
C LYS A 250 3.03 -3.36 17.70
N GLU A 251 2.43 -2.33 18.30
CA GLU A 251 2.71 -0.92 18.01
C GLU A 251 2.59 -0.59 16.50
N LYS A 252 1.44 -0.91 15.91
CA LYS A 252 1.16 -0.70 14.48
C LYS A 252 0.22 0.46 14.23
N ILE A 253 0.34 1.08 13.05
CA ILE A 253 -0.69 2.00 12.56
C ILE A 253 -1.89 1.16 12.13
N VAL A 254 -3.02 1.31 12.83
CA VAL A 254 -4.26 0.59 12.51
C VAL A 254 -5.30 1.57 11.99
N MET A 255 -5.82 1.26 10.81
CA MET A 255 -6.87 2.00 10.12
C MET A 255 -8.12 1.15 10.07
N ASN A 256 -9.25 1.68 10.54
CA ASN A 256 -10.53 0.97 10.51
C ASN A 256 -11.52 1.69 9.60
N ALA A 257 -12.22 0.91 8.78
CA ALA A 257 -13.37 1.37 8.04
C ALA A 257 -14.56 0.42 8.27
N ALA A 258 -15.71 1.01 8.53
CA ALA A 258 -16.97 0.32 8.80
C ALA A 258 -18.10 0.99 8.01
N LEU A 259 -19.04 0.18 7.52
CA LEU A 259 -20.13 0.62 6.66
C LEU A 259 -21.47 0.23 7.27
N GLY A 260 -22.35 1.23 7.44
CA GLY A 260 -23.78 1.02 7.60
C GLY A 260 -24.50 1.09 6.24
N TYR A 261 -25.85 1.06 6.28
CA TYR A 261 -26.67 1.16 5.07
C TYR A 261 -26.37 2.42 4.24
N ASP A 262 -26.46 3.59 4.87
CA ASP A 262 -26.23 4.91 4.28
C ASP A 262 -25.24 5.76 5.09
N THR A 263 -24.50 5.12 6.00
CA THR A 263 -23.51 5.75 6.88
C THR A 263 -22.19 5.01 6.81
N PHE A 264 -21.10 5.67 7.21
CA PHE A 264 -19.80 5.03 7.39
C PHE A 264 -19.05 5.60 8.59
N LEU A 265 -18.12 4.82 9.11
CA LEU A 265 -17.09 5.25 10.04
C LEU A 265 -15.72 4.93 9.45
N VAL A 266 -14.85 5.92 9.46
CA VAL A 266 -13.42 5.76 9.18
C VAL A 266 -12.65 6.29 10.37
N MET A 267 -11.65 5.55 10.85
CA MET A 267 -10.80 6.02 11.95
C MET A 267 -9.40 5.43 11.91
N ARG A 268 -8.46 6.13 12.55
CA ARG A 268 -7.17 5.57 12.98
C ARG A 268 -7.25 5.18 14.44
N HIS A 269 -6.62 4.10 14.85
CA HIS A 269 -6.50 3.78 16.27
C HIS A 269 -5.39 4.61 16.92
N GLY A 270 -5.47 4.77 18.25
CA GLY A 270 -4.35 5.31 19.02
C GLY A 270 -3.17 4.36 19.03
N PHE A 271 -1.98 4.95 18.92
CA PHE A 271 -0.71 4.22 18.94
C PHE A 271 -0.30 3.91 20.37
N ARG A 272 -0.02 2.67 20.73
CA ARG A 272 0.32 2.32 22.12
C ARG A 272 1.84 2.21 22.25
N GLU A 273 2.44 3.15 22.96
CA GLU A 273 3.79 3.00 23.52
C GLU A 273 3.68 2.42 24.94
N SER A 274 4.67 1.64 25.35
CA SER A 274 4.62 0.67 26.45
C SER A 274 4.36 1.17 27.89
N ASP A 275 3.87 2.40 28.13
CA ASP A 275 3.68 2.95 29.50
C ASP A 275 2.48 3.89 29.71
N HIS A 276 1.57 4.07 28.74
CA HIS A 276 0.51 5.09 28.86
C HIS A 276 -0.79 4.61 29.54
N LYS A 277 -1.18 5.30 30.62
CA LYS A 277 -2.48 5.18 31.30
C LYS A 277 -3.45 6.23 30.76
N GLY A 278 -4.57 5.82 30.17
CA GLY A 278 -5.55 6.72 29.57
C GLY A 278 -6.28 7.60 30.59
N SER A 279 -6.61 8.82 30.18
CA SER A 279 -7.55 9.71 30.89
C SER A 279 -8.86 9.79 30.09
N GLY A 280 -10.01 9.55 30.71
CA GLY A 280 -11.31 9.57 30.03
C GLY A 280 -11.88 10.99 29.93
N ASP A 281 -12.22 11.42 28.71
CA ASP A 281 -13.34 12.29 28.30
C ASP A 281 -13.14 12.76 26.85
N PRO A 282 -14.21 12.95 26.05
CA PRO A 282 -14.08 13.49 24.70
C PRO A 282 -13.58 14.94 24.73
N LEU A 283 -12.47 15.21 24.02
CA LEU A 283 -11.92 16.56 23.87
C LEU A 283 -11.98 17.03 22.40
N SER A 284 -12.04 18.35 22.22
CA SER A 284 -11.96 19.00 20.91
C SER A 284 -10.58 18.88 20.24
N THR A 285 -9.53 18.63 21.04
CA THR A 285 -8.16 18.43 20.58
C THR A 285 -7.47 17.37 21.44
N LEU A 286 -6.64 16.55 20.82
CA LEU A 286 -5.73 15.62 21.49
C LEU A 286 -4.32 15.84 20.94
N ASN A 287 -3.40 16.20 21.84
CA ASN A 287 -2.03 16.58 21.48
C ASN A 287 -1.12 15.37 21.24
N ASP A 288 -1.58 14.17 21.60
CA ASP A 288 -0.83 12.94 21.47
C ASP A 288 -1.72 11.84 20.85
N GLY A 289 -1.21 11.24 19.76
CA GLY A 289 -1.86 10.09 19.12
C GLY A 289 -1.94 8.86 20.02
N SER A 290 -1.14 8.80 21.11
CA SER A 290 -1.20 7.72 22.09
C SER A 290 -2.47 7.72 22.93
N GLU A 291 -3.15 8.86 23.03
CA GLU A 291 -4.37 9.01 23.84
C GLU A 291 -5.64 8.67 23.04
N LEU A 292 -5.53 8.39 21.74
CA LEU A 292 -6.71 8.10 20.92
C LEU A 292 -7.31 6.74 21.24
N GLY A 293 -8.64 6.66 21.18
CA GLY A 293 -9.37 5.41 21.28
C GLY A 293 -9.16 4.49 20.07
N CYS A 294 -9.42 3.19 20.24
CA CYS A 294 -9.62 2.27 19.12
C CYS A 294 -11.13 2.13 18.82
N TYR A 295 -11.47 1.30 17.82
CA TYR A 295 -12.85 0.98 17.47
C TYR A 295 -13.72 0.58 18.69
N PHE A 296 -13.14 -0.16 19.64
CA PHE A 296 -13.83 -0.69 20.82
C PHE A 296 -13.80 0.24 22.05
N CYS A 297 -13.21 1.44 21.98
CA CYS A 297 -13.12 2.33 23.15
C CYS A 297 -14.42 3.06 23.49
N ASN A 298 -15.29 3.26 22.49
CA ASN A 298 -16.60 3.92 22.69
C ASN A 298 -17.73 2.93 22.97
N ASP A 299 -17.38 1.64 23.10
CA ASP A 299 -18.36 0.59 23.31
C ASP A 299 -18.47 0.28 24.80
N VAL A 300 -19.70 0.01 25.23
CA VAL A 300 -20.00 -0.42 26.60
C VAL A 300 -20.13 -1.94 26.70
N VAL A 301 -20.12 -2.69 25.59
CA VAL A 301 -20.28 -4.16 25.59
C VAL A 301 -19.06 -4.84 24.96
N ALA A 302 -18.66 -6.03 25.40
CA ALA A 302 -17.64 -6.82 24.68
C ALA A 302 -18.14 -7.28 23.31
N PRO A 303 -17.25 -7.47 22.32
CA PRO A 303 -17.62 -8.15 21.09
C PRO A 303 -18.00 -9.62 21.42
N GLY A 304 -19.29 -9.95 21.30
CA GLY A 304 -19.83 -11.31 21.40
C GLY A 304 -20.43 -11.76 20.06
N ASN A 305 -21.06 -12.94 20.01
CA ASN A 305 -21.68 -13.44 18.78
C ASN A 305 -22.85 -12.54 18.34
N SER A 306 -22.57 -11.50 17.55
CA SER A 306 -23.60 -10.61 17.02
C SER A 306 -24.29 -11.17 15.79
N VAL A 307 -23.85 -12.30 15.19
CA VAL A 307 -24.44 -12.84 13.95
C VAL A 307 -25.96 -13.07 14.08
N THR A 308 -26.47 -13.10 15.30
CA THR A 308 -27.90 -13.15 15.64
C THR A 308 -28.58 -11.80 15.95
N ASP A 309 -27.87 -10.71 16.31
CA ASP A 309 -28.45 -9.39 16.66
C ASP A 309 -27.64 -8.16 16.18
N ARG A 310 -28.34 -7.18 15.59
CA ARG A 310 -27.82 -6.17 14.64
C ARG A 310 -26.90 -5.10 15.24
N THR A 311 -25.80 -4.80 14.55
CA THR A 311 -25.04 -3.53 14.64
C THR A 311 -24.68 -2.98 13.24
N LEU A 312 -24.20 -1.73 13.20
CA LEU A 312 -23.82 -0.95 12.01
C LEU A 312 -23.04 -1.76 10.96
N ASP A 313 -22.22 -2.71 11.39
CA ASP A 313 -21.32 -3.49 10.54
C ASP A 313 -21.99 -4.61 9.72
N GLN A 314 -23.15 -5.12 10.16
CA GLN A 314 -23.64 -6.43 9.73
C GLN A 314 -24.22 -6.54 8.32
N GLN A 315 -24.13 -5.51 7.48
CA GLN A 315 -24.73 -5.55 6.15
C GLN A 315 -23.87 -4.89 5.07
N CYS A 316 -22.59 -5.27 4.96
CA CYS A 316 -21.73 -4.88 3.83
C CYS A 316 -22.30 -5.28 2.44
N THR A 317 -23.33 -6.13 2.40
CA THR A 317 -24.11 -6.49 1.20
C THR A 317 -25.28 -5.56 0.91
N VAL A 318 -25.85 -4.91 1.93
CA VAL A 318 -27.00 -4.01 1.84
C VAL A 318 -26.56 -2.61 2.25
N THR A 319 -25.56 -2.08 1.54
CA THR A 319 -25.13 -0.68 1.68
C THR A 319 -25.41 0.07 0.39
N ARG A 320 -25.74 1.35 0.46
CA ARG A 320 -25.77 2.23 -0.72
C ARG A 320 -24.39 2.17 -1.40
N PRO A 321 -24.28 1.83 -2.70
CA PRO A 321 -23.00 1.49 -3.32
C PRO A 321 -21.90 2.55 -3.16
N GLY A 322 -22.26 3.83 -3.23
CA GLY A 322 -21.33 4.95 -3.11
C GLY A 322 -20.63 5.10 -1.76
N VAL A 323 -21.23 4.59 -0.67
CA VAL A 323 -20.69 4.71 0.70
C VAL A 323 -19.29 4.11 0.79
N SER A 324 -19.12 2.92 0.20
CA SER A 324 -17.85 2.18 0.24
C SER A 324 -16.70 2.92 -0.44
N TYR A 325 -16.97 3.65 -1.52
CA TYR A 325 -15.95 4.43 -2.24
C TYR A 325 -15.47 5.61 -1.40
N ILE A 326 -16.40 6.33 -0.77
CA ILE A 326 -16.10 7.48 0.07
C ILE A 326 -15.29 7.04 1.30
N ALA A 327 -15.75 6.00 2.00
CA ALA A 327 -15.05 5.46 3.16
C ALA A 327 -13.62 4.98 2.80
N SER A 328 -13.48 4.28 1.67
CA SER A 328 -12.18 3.79 1.20
C SER A 328 -11.23 4.91 0.82
N ALA A 329 -11.72 5.97 0.18
CA ALA A 329 -10.89 7.13 -0.14
C ALA A 329 -10.43 7.84 1.14
N LEU A 330 -11.34 8.12 2.06
CA LEU A 330 -11.02 8.81 3.30
C LEU A 330 -10.02 8.02 4.16
N VAL A 331 -10.15 6.70 4.27
CA VAL A 331 -9.24 5.90 5.11
C VAL A 331 -7.82 5.88 4.54
N VAL A 332 -7.68 5.87 3.21
CA VAL A 332 -6.37 5.94 2.54
C VAL A 332 -5.77 7.34 2.69
N GLU A 333 -6.54 8.40 2.52
CA GLU A 333 -6.05 9.79 2.68
C GLU A 333 -5.61 10.08 4.11
N ILE A 334 -6.35 9.60 5.13
CA ILE A 334 -5.92 9.73 6.53
C ILE A 334 -4.60 9.00 6.75
N MET A 335 -4.47 7.77 6.22
CA MET A 335 -3.24 7.00 6.32
C MET A 335 -2.06 7.72 5.66
N ILE A 336 -2.24 8.27 4.46
CA ILE A 336 -1.20 9.03 3.77
C ILE A 336 -0.80 10.25 4.61
N SER A 337 -1.76 11.02 5.12
CA SER A 337 -1.48 12.18 5.98
C SER A 337 -0.72 11.79 7.25
N ILE A 338 -1.07 10.67 7.91
CA ILE A 338 -0.30 10.12 9.04
C ILE A 338 1.17 9.92 8.64
N LEU A 339 1.43 9.27 7.50
CA LEU A 339 2.79 9.00 7.03
C LEU A 339 3.59 10.26 6.73
N GLN A 340 2.92 11.37 6.38
CA GLN A 340 3.55 12.66 6.11
C GLN A 340 3.86 13.46 7.38
N HIS A 341 3.26 13.12 8.51
CA HIS A 341 3.47 13.84 9.76
C HIS A 341 4.78 13.40 10.45
N PRO A 342 5.58 14.32 11.02
CA PRO A 342 6.83 13.96 11.70
C PRO A 342 6.66 12.94 12.83
N LYS A 343 5.56 13.05 13.60
CA LYS A 343 5.19 12.10 14.68
C LYS A 343 4.51 10.81 14.19
N LYS A 344 4.23 10.67 12.89
CA LYS A 344 3.55 9.52 12.29
C LYS A 344 2.30 9.10 13.08
N ALA A 345 2.28 7.88 13.61
CA ALA A 345 1.15 7.33 14.36
C ALA A 345 0.78 8.14 15.62
N LEU A 346 1.76 8.80 16.23
CA LEU A 346 1.61 9.68 17.40
C LEU A 346 1.16 11.09 17.01
N ALA A 347 0.85 11.35 15.74
CA ALA A 347 0.32 12.64 15.32
C ALA A 347 -0.92 13.01 16.13
N PRO A 348 -1.06 14.29 16.52
CA PRO A 348 -2.22 14.75 17.27
C PRO A 348 -3.48 14.72 16.40
N ALA A 349 -4.64 14.84 17.02
CA ALA A 349 -5.93 14.93 16.34
C ALA A 349 -6.66 16.20 16.76
N THR A 350 -7.34 16.83 15.80
CA THR A 350 -8.18 18.00 16.03
C THR A 350 -9.47 17.90 15.23
N VAL A 351 -10.57 18.41 15.78
CA VAL A 351 -11.82 18.66 15.04
C VAL A 351 -11.98 20.12 14.64
N SER A 352 -11.02 20.98 15.00
CA SER A 352 -11.03 22.40 14.66
C SER A 352 -10.83 22.62 13.17
N ASP A 353 -11.39 23.72 12.67
CA ASP A 353 -11.20 24.14 11.28
C ASP A 353 -9.70 24.38 11.01
N PRO A 354 -9.10 23.73 9.99
CA PRO A 354 -7.69 23.93 9.64
C PRO A 354 -7.32 25.39 9.40
N SER A 355 -8.23 26.23 8.91
CA SER A 355 -8.00 27.65 8.64
C SER A 355 -7.80 28.48 9.91
N THR A 356 -8.22 27.96 11.06
CA THR A 356 -8.05 28.59 12.38
C THR A 356 -6.75 28.16 13.07
N LEU A 357 -6.05 27.17 12.53
CA LEU A 357 -4.78 26.68 13.06
C LEU A 357 -3.63 27.51 12.48
N ASN A 358 -2.64 27.83 13.31
CA ASN A 358 -1.41 28.45 12.84
C ASN A 358 -0.66 27.50 11.89
N SER A 359 -0.01 28.06 10.86
CA SER A 359 0.75 27.29 9.86
C SER A 359 1.83 26.41 10.48
N ASP A 360 2.39 26.81 11.62
CA ASP A 360 3.44 26.10 12.34
C ASP A 360 2.89 25.14 13.43
N SER A 361 1.59 24.84 13.39
CA SER A 361 0.99 23.95 14.39
C SER A 361 1.34 22.48 14.15
N ASP A 362 1.61 21.76 15.24
CA ASP A 362 1.83 20.30 15.29
C ASP A 362 0.65 19.46 14.73
N PHE A 363 -0.45 20.09 14.32
CA PHE A 363 -1.64 19.44 13.77
C PHE A 363 -1.67 19.39 12.25
N LEU A 364 -0.78 20.13 11.58
CA LEU A 364 -0.77 20.26 10.13
C LEU A 364 0.30 19.37 9.49
N THR A 365 -0.06 18.83 8.33
CA THR A 365 0.83 18.14 7.39
C THR A 365 0.81 18.89 6.06
N PRO A 366 1.71 18.57 5.11
CA PRO A 366 1.62 19.07 3.74
C PRO A 366 0.27 18.77 3.04
N LEU A 367 -0.53 17.84 3.59
CA LEU A 367 -1.82 17.40 3.07
C LEU A 367 -3.01 17.88 3.93
N GLY A 368 -2.78 18.69 4.96
CA GLY A 368 -3.80 19.18 5.88
C GLY A 368 -3.77 18.47 7.24
N VAL A 369 -4.93 18.38 7.90
CA VAL A 369 -5.05 17.81 9.27
C VAL A 369 -5.22 16.29 9.25
N ILE A 370 -4.91 15.66 10.38
CA ILE A 370 -5.11 14.23 10.59
C ILE A 370 -6.23 14.01 11.61
N PRO A 371 -7.47 13.73 11.17
CA PRO A 371 -8.55 13.43 12.09
C PRO A 371 -8.34 12.09 12.80
N HIS A 372 -8.95 11.93 13.98
CA HIS A 372 -9.05 10.63 14.63
C HIS A 372 -10.13 9.79 13.95
N GLN A 373 -11.37 10.28 13.92
CA GLN A 373 -12.52 9.59 13.32
C GLN A 373 -13.28 10.53 12.38
N ILE A 374 -13.85 9.98 11.31
CA ILE A 374 -14.83 10.64 10.44
C ILE A 374 -16.06 9.76 10.34
N ARG A 375 -17.23 10.32 10.63
CA ARG A 375 -18.53 9.69 10.38
C ARG A 375 -19.21 10.37 9.20
N GLY A 376 -19.66 9.58 8.24
CA GLY A 376 -20.38 10.07 7.07
C GLY A 376 -21.84 9.65 7.07
N TYR A 377 -22.69 10.53 6.58
CA TYR A 377 -24.15 10.38 6.53
C TYR A 377 -24.64 10.73 5.13
N MET A 378 -25.09 9.74 4.35
CA MET A 378 -25.49 9.92 2.94
C MET A 378 -26.93 10.37 2.76
N ASP A 379 -27.74 10.34 3.80
CA ASP A 379 -29.06 10.97 3.86
C ASP A 379 -28.92 12.51 3.84
N LYS A 380 -27.94 13.03 4.57
CA LYS A 380 -27.65 14.48 4.72
C LYS A 380 -26.48 14.97 3.88
N PHE A 381 -25.73 14.07 3.25
CA PHE A 381 -24.48 14.35 2.54
C PHE A 381 -23.46 15.11 3.42
N GLN A 382 -23.32 14.68 4.67
CA GLN A 382 -22.44 15.31 5.65
C GLN A 382 -21.35 14.36 6.12
N THR A 383 -20.18 14.93 6.41
CA THR A 383 -19.09 14.25 7.11
C THR A 383 -18.77 15.03 8.38
N VAL A 384 -18.62 14.32 9.49
CA VAL A 384 -18.42 14.92 10.80
C VAL A 384 -17.19 14.27 11.45
N PRO A 385 -16.14 15.05 11.76
CA PRO A 385 -14.98 14.55 12.48
C PRO A 385 -15.30 14.38 13.97
N PHE A 386 -14.75 13.34 14.58
CA PHE A 386 -14.87 13.06 16.01
C PHE A 386 -13.53 12.66 16.61
N ILE A 387 -13.39 12.92 17.90
CA ILE A 387 -12.27 12.44 18.71
C ILE A 387 -12.83 11.68 19.90
N SER A 388 -12.35 10.46 20.08
CA SER A 388 -12.55 9.63 21.26
C SER A 388 -11.21 9.35 21.92
N LYS A 389 -11.21 9.28 23.25
CA LYS A 389 -10.02 8.92 24.04
C LYS A 389 -9.92 7.43 24.28
N LEU A 390 -8.71 6.97 24.59
CA LEU A 390 -8.46 5.65 25.13
C LEU A 390 -9.31 5.44 26.39
N HIS A 391 -10.08 4.36 26.40
CA HIS A 391 -10.85 3.95 27.56
C HIS A 391 -10.07 2.89 28.35
N ASN A 392 -9.89 3.12 29.66
CA ASN A 392 -9.10 2.21 30.52
C ASN A 392 -9.71 0.82 30.63
N ARG A 393 -11.01 0.66 30.35
CA ARG A 393 -11.73 -0.61 30.34
C ARG A 393 -12.01 -1.13 28.92
N CYS A 394 -11.30 -0.64 27.91
CA CYS A 394 -11.51 -1.11 26.54
C CYS A 394 -11.20 -2.61 26.40
N THR A 395 -12.11 -3.37 25.77
CA THR A 395 -12.01 -4.82 25.54
C THR A 395 -10.98 -5.25 24.50
N ALA A 396 -10.29 -4.30 23.85
CA ALA A 396 -9.28 -4.60 22.84
C ALA A 396 -7.91 -3.95 23.09
N CYS A 397 -7.85 -2.73 23.61
CA CYS A 397 -6.60 -1.97 23.73
C CYS A 397 -6.32 -1.39 25.13
N SER A 398 -7.03 -1.86 26.16
CA SER A 398 -6.70 -1.51 27.55
C SER A 398 -5.42 -2.20 28.01
N ALA A 399 -4.74 -1.61 29.00
CA ALA A 399 -3.53 -2.20 29.58
C ALA A 399 -3.76 -3.64 30.05
N ASN A 400 -4.88 -3.90 30.74
CA ASN A 400 -5.23 -5.25 31.22
C ASN A 400 -5.28 -6.27 30.08
N VAL A 401 -5.96 -5.95 28.97
CA VAL A 401 -6.07 -6.85 27.81
C VAL A 401 -4.69 -7.12 27.19
N LEU A 402 -3.87 -6.07 27.05
CA LEU A 402 -2.53 -6.21 26.47
C LEU A 402 -1.57 -6.99 27.40
N GLU A 403 -1.70 -6.83 28.71
CA GLU A 403 -0.94 -7.59 29.71
C GLU A 403 -1.33 -9.07 29.74
N GLU A 404 -2.63 -9.39 29.67
CA GLU A 404 -3.10 -10.79 29.58
C GLU A 404 -2.56 -11.48 28.33
N TYR A 405 -2.65 -10.83 27.15
CA TYR A 405 -2.06 -11.38 25.93
C TYR A 405 -0.54 -11.51 26.02
N LYS A 406 0.16 -10.57 26.67
CA LYS A 406 1.61 -10.65 26.91
C LYS A 406 2.01 -11.88 27.74
N ASN A 407 1.19 -12.24 28.73
CA ASN A 407 1.47 -13.32 29.66
C ASN A 407 1.07 -14.70 29.10
N ASP A 408 -0.11 -14.79 28.50
CA ASP A 408 -0.75 -16.06 28.13
C ASP A 408 -0.77 -16.31 26.60
N GLY A 409 -0.48 -15.30 25.77
CA GLY A 409 -0.38 -15.43 24.32
C GLY A 409 -1.63 -16.05 23.66
N PHE A 410 -1.44 -17.17 22.96
CA PHE A 410 -2.54 -17.88 22.30
C PHE A 410 -3.59 -18.43 23.27
N ASP A 411 -3.20 -18.81 24.49
CA ASP A 411 -4.14 -19.35 25.48
C ASP A 411 -5.14 -18.27 25.93
N PHE A 412 -4.69 -17.02 26.03
CA PHE A 412 -5.58 -15.87 26.25
C PHE A 412 -6.58 -15.71 25.11
N ILE A 413 -6.10 -15.74 23.86
CA ILE A 413 -6.97 -15.64 22.68
C ILE A 413 -8.01 -16.77 22.72
N LEU A 414 -7.60 -18.00 23.00
CA LEU A 414 -8.50 -19.16 23.07
C LEU A 414 -9.59 -18.99 24.13
N LYS A 415 -9.26 -18.45 25.32
CA LYS A 415 -10.25 -18.12 26.36
C LYS A 415 -11.30 -17.14 25.83
N VAL A 416 -10.87 -16.05 25.20
CA VAL A 416 -11.75 -15.02 24.63
C VAL A 416 -12.65 -15.56 23.51
N LEU A 417 -12.13 -16.46 22.68
CA LEU A 417 -12.90 -17.06 21.60
C LEU A 417 -14.01 -17.97 22.13
N ASN A 418 -13.72 -18.71 23.20
CA ASN A 418 -14.67 -19.63 23.83
C ASN A 418 -15.68 -18.92 24.74
N ASP A 419 -15.28 -17.82 25.38
CA ASP A 419 -16.10 -17.03 26.29
C ASP A 419 -15.90 -15.53 26.07
N SER A 420 -16.91 -14.89 25.47
CA SER A 420 -16.86 -13.43 25.22
C SER A 420 -17.00 -12.61 26.52
N SER A 421 -17.58 -13.16 27.58
CA SER A 421 -17.75 -12.46 28.87
C SER A 421 -16.43 -12.26 29.61
N TYR A 422 -15.44 -13.13 29.33
CA TYR A 422 -14.10 -13.02 29.89
C TYR A 422 -13.44 -11.66 29.63
N LEU A 423 -13.69 -11.05 28.45
CA LEU A 423 -13.20 -9.70 28.15
C LEU A 423 -13.80 -8.62 29.07
N GLU A 424 -15.06 -8.78 29.47
CA GLU A 424 -15.75 -7.84 30.35
C GLU A 424 -15.24 -7.98 31.80
N GLU A 425 -14.93 -9.21 32.21
CA GLU A 425 -14.37 -9.51 33.52
C GLU A 425 -12.98 -8.89 33.71
N ILE A 426 -12.05 -9.13 32.78
CA ILE A 426 -10.66 -8.62 32.89
C ILE A 426 -10.58 -7.10 32.80
N THR A 427 -11.51 -6.47 32.07
CA THR A 427 -11.56 -5.02 31.92
C THR A 427 -12.35 -4.35 33.05
N GLY A 428 -13.07 -5.11 33.87
CA GLY A 428 -13.98 -4.59 34.89
C GLY A 428 -15.18 -3.86 34.30
N LEU A 429 -15.56 -4.17 33.05
CA LEU A 429 -16.79 -3.68 32.42
C LEU A 429 -18.03 -4.30 33.09
N SER A 430 -17.98 -5.58 33.47
CA SER A 430 -19.09 -6.23 34.17
C SER A 430 -19.46 -5.49 35.46
N LYS A 431 -18.45 -5.11 36.26
CA LYS A 431 -18.65 -4.32 37.49
C LYS A 431 -19.21 -2.92 37.22
N LEU A 432 -18.92 -2.33 36.05
CA LEU A 432 -19.50 -1.04 35.65
C LEU A 432 -20.98 -1.20 35.32
N MET A 433 -21.32 -2.23 34.55
CA MET A 433 -22.69 -2.53 34.17
C MET A 433 -23.54 -2.86 35.40
N ASP A 434 -23.00 -3.66 36.33
CA ASP A 434 -23.68 -3.97 37.59
C ASP A 434 -23.94 -2.70 38.41
N SER A 435 -22.96 -1.79 38.52
CA SER A 435 -23.16 -0.52 39.23
C SER A 435 -24.20 0.40 38.56
N ILE A 436 -24.25 0.42 37.23
CA ILE A 436 -25.26 1.22 36.49
C ILE A 436 -26.66 0.60 36.68
N ALA A 437 -26.76 -0.73 36.66
CA ALA A 437 -28.02 -1.41 36.91
C ALA A 437 -28.51 -1.21 38.35
N GLU A 438 -27.61 -1.21 39.34
CA GLU A 438 -27.94 -0.89 40.74
C GLU A 438 -28.41 0.56 40.90
N ASP A 439 -27.74 1.53 40.25
CA ASP A 439 -28.12 2.95 40.27
C ASP A 439 -29.45 3.22 39.54
N GLU A 440 -29.74 2.54 38.43
CA GLU A 440 -31.05 2.63 37.75
C GLU A 440 -32.17 2.07 38.63
N VAL A 441 -31.93 0.94 39.31
CA VAL A 441 -32.92 0.34 40.24
C VAL A 441 -33.20 1.27 41.43
N LEU A 442 -32.20 1.99 41.93
CA LEU A 442 -32.37 3.00 42.99
C LEU A 442 -33.14 4.24 42.50
N ALA A 443 -32.92 4.69 41.26
CA ALA A 443 -33.65 5.82 40.69
C ALA A 443 -35.14 5.52 40.47
N PHE A 444 -35.51 4.26 40.22
CA PHE A 444 -36.92 3.84 40.13
C PHE A 444 -37.59 3.59 41.49
N SER A 445 -36.82 3.50 42.59
CA SER A 445 -37.40 3.34 43.94
C SER A 445 -37.75 4.65 44.64
N ASP A 446 -37.26 5.79 44.13
CA ASP A 446 -37.45 7.11 44.75
C ASP A 446 -38.69 7.89 44.24
N ASP A 447 -39.49 7.30 43.33
CA ASP A 447 -40.72 7.92 42.78
C ASP A 447 -42.04 7.40 43.41
N GLU A 448 -41.98 6.61 44.49
CA GLU A 448 -43.16 6.26 45.30
C GLU A 448 -43.08 6.90 46.69
N ASP A 449 -43.27 8.22 46.77
CA ASP A 449 -43.93 8.90 47.89
C ASP A 449 -43.94 10.42 47.66
N PHE A 450 -45.03 10.98 47.11
CA PHE A 450 -45.54 12.32 47.45
C PHE A 450 -47.01 12.54 47.05
#